data_AF-A0A7W1CD67-F1
#
_entry.id   AF-A0A7W1CD67-F1
#
_cell.length_a   1.000
_cell.length_b   1.000
_cell.length_c   1.000
_cell.angle_alpha   90.00
_cell.angle_beta   90.00
_cell.angle_gamma   90.00
#
_symmetry.space_group_name_H-M   'P 1'
#
loop_
_entity.id
_entity.type
_entity.pdbx_description
1 polymer ?
#
loop_
_entity_poly.entity_id
_entity_poly.type
_entity_poly.pdbx_seq_one_letter_code
_entity_poly.pdbx_strand_id
1 'polypeptide(L)'
;MLLAIDIGNTNTSLGIFDGENLIEHWRIATVRERTADELGVLIRQMLALSNLNYQKISAIIVSSVASAQLNFTFQKMSEKYLGQSATVVDSTFDFGLQIKYNPPSSLGIDRIVAAVGA
;
A
#
# COMPACT_ATOMS: atom_id res chain seq x y z
N MET A 1 -2.69 -3.96 13.73
CA MET A 1 -3.47 -3.48 12.57
C MET A 1 -2.58 -3.49 11.33
N LEU A 2 -3.15 -3.73 10.16
CA LEU A 2 -2.46 -3.70 8.87
C LEU A 2 -2.85 -2.44 8.10
N LEU A 3 -1.88 -1.69 7.58
CA LEU A 3 -2.11 -0.65 6.58
C LEU A 3 -1.86 -1.23 5.18
N ALA A 4 -2.93 -1.33 4.38
CA ALA A 4 -2.85 -1.70 2.98
C ALA A 4 -2.84 -0.44 2.11
N ILE A 5 -1.93 -0.39 1.15
CA ILE A 5 -1.74 0.74 0.23
C ILE A 5 -1.80 0.18 -1.19
N ASP A 6 -2.74 0.67 -1.99
CA ASP A 6 -2.85 0.33 -3.40
C ASP A 6 -2.64 1.57 -4.26
N ILE A 7 -1.50 1.61 -4.95
CA ILE A 7 -1.04 2.74 -5.73
C ILE A 7 -1.44 2.54 -7.19
N GLY A 8 -2.56 3.15 -7.56
CA GLY A 8 -2.99 3.28 -8.96
C GLY A 8 -2.28 4.42 -9.69
N ASN A 9 -2.57 4.58 -10.98
CA ASN A 9 -2.03 5.69 -11.78
C ASN A 9 -2.60 7.06 -11.37
N THR A 10 -3.89 7.10 -11.05
CA THR A 10 -4.61 8.36 -10.75
C THR A 10 -4.87 8.53 -9.26
N ASN A 11 -5.11 7.43 -8.55
CA ASN A 11 -5.46 7.46 -7.13
C ASN A 11 -4.70 6.37 -6.38
N THR A 12 -4.32 6.70 -5.15
CA THR A 12 -3.82 5.77 -4.15
C THR A 12 -4.91 5.50 -3.14
N SER A 13 -5.28 4.24 -2.97
CA SER A 13 -6.20 3.77 -1.94
C SER A 13 -5.43 3.35 -0.71
N LEU A 14 -5.93 3.69 0.47
CA LEU A 14 -5.36 3.37 1.77
C LEU A 14 -6.44 2.68 2.59
N GLY A 15 -6.12 1.57 3.24
CA GLY A 15 -7.06 0.85 4.11
C GLY A 15 -6.40 0.39 5.40
N ILE A 16 -7.10 0.54 6.51
CA ILE A 16 -6.68 0.00 7.82
C ILE A 16 -7.52 -1.23 8.13
N PHE A 17 -6.84 -2.36 8.34
CA PHE A 17 -7.44 -3.61 8.74
C PHE A 17 -7.12 -3.94 10.19
N ASP A 18 -8.14 -4.41 10.92
CA ASP A 18 -8.00 -5.07 12.22
C ASP A 18 -8.49 -6.51 12.11
N GLY A 19 -7.55 -7.45 12.02
CA GLY A 19 -7.83 -8.81 11.56
C GLY A 19 -8.39 -8.80 10.14
N GLU A 20 -9.58 -9.37 9.98
CA GLU A 20 -10.30 -9.46 8.70
C GLU A 20 -11.17 -8.22 8.41
N ASN A 21 -11.32 -7.31 9.37
CA ASN A 21 -12.22 -6.16 9.24
C ASN A 21 -11.50 -4.94 8.70
N LEU A 22 -12.01 -4.37 7.60
CA LEU A 22 -11.63 -3.03 7.15
C LEU A 22 -12.29 -2.01 8.07
N ILE A 23 -11.50 -1.37 8.94
CA ILE A 23 -12.02 -0.42 9.93
C ILE A 23 -11.98 1.02 9.44
N GLU A 24 -11.11 1.36 8.50
CA GLU A 24 -11.03 2.68 7.87
C GLU A 24 -10.45 2.61 6.46
N HIS A 25 -10.84 3.57 5.61
CA HIS A 25 -10.25 3.69 4.27
C HIS A 25 -10.25 5.12 3.75
N TRP A 26 -9.24 5.45 2.94
CA TRP A 26 -9.12 6.73 2.26
C TRP A 26 -8.70 6.56 0.81
N ARG A 27 -8.94 7.60 0.03
CA ARG A 27 -8.47 7.71 -1.35
C ARG A 27 -7.84 9.08 -1.55
N ILE A 28 -6.61 9.09 -2.03
CA ILE A 28 -5.86 10.31 -2.35
C ILE A 28 -5.42 10.28 -3.81
N ALA A 29 -5.19 11.45 -4.40
CA ALA A 29 -4.59 11.52 -5.73
C ALA A 29 -3.16 10.96 -5.71
N THR A 30 -2.81 10.17 -6.71
CA THR A 30 -1.44 9.71 -6.91
C THR A 30 -0.61 10.85 -7.46
N VAL A 31 0.40 11.27 -6.69
CA VAL A 31 1.32 12.35 -7.06
C VAL A 31 2.73 11.80 -6.96
N ARG A 32 3.42 11.67 -8.09
CA ARG A 32 4.74 11.02 -8.18
C ARG A 32 5.84 11.81 -7.49
N GLU A 33 5.65 13.11 -7.43
CA GLU A 33 6.58 14.10 -6.90
C GLU A 33 6.46 14.25 -5.38
N ARG A 34 5.47 13.62 -4.74
CA ARG A 34 5.34 13.65 -3.28
C ARG A 34 6.56 13.02 -2.63
N THR A 35 7.07 13.72 -1.63
CA THR A 35 8.14 13.25 -0.77
C THR A 35 7.60 12.28 0.29
N ALA A 36 8.50 11.49 0.87
CA ALA A 36 8.18 10.62 2.00
C ALA A 36 7.65 11.42 3.21
N ASP A 37 8.13 12.66 3.37
CA ASP A 37 7.77 13.54 4.48
C ASP A 37 6.35 14.08 4.33
N GLU A 38 5.97 14.51 3.12
CA GLU A 38 4.60 14.93 2.81
C GLU A 38 3.62 13.76 2.99
N LEU A 39 3.97 12.57 2.53
CA LEU A 39 3.15 11.36 2.73
C LEU A 39 3.04 11.01 4.22
N GLY A 40 4.13 11.11 4.98
CA GLY A 40 4.15 10.81 6.41
C GLY A 40 3.24 11.75 7.20
N VAL A 41 3.29 13.04 6.90
CA VAL A 41 2.36 14.03 7.50
C VAL A 41 0.92 13.71 7.12
N LEU A 42 0.65 13.49 5.83
CA LEU A 42 -0.69 13.23 5.33
C LEU A 42 -1.31 11.98 5.98
N ILE A 43 -0.59 10.86 5.98
CA ILE A 43 -1.10 9.59 6.52
C ILE A 43 -1.28 9.67 8.03
N ARG A 44 -0.34 10.28 8.77
CA ARG A 44 -0.51 10.46 10.23
C ARG A 44 -1.67 11.37 10.58
N GLN A 45 -1.94 12.40 9.78
CA GLN A 45 -3.12 13.25 9.96
C GLN A 45 -4.42 12.50 9.68
N MET A 46 -4.50 11.71 8.60
CA MET A 46 -5.69 10.89 8.31
C MET A 46 -5.98 9.90 9.44
N LEU A 47 -4.94 9.21 9.94
CA LEU A 47 -5.07 8.32 11.10
C LEU A 47 -5.58 9.08 12.34
N ALA A 48 -4.98 10.22 12.66
CA ALA A 48 -5.39 11.03 13.82
C ALA A 48 -6.85 11.52 13.71
N LEU A 49 -7.27 11.96 12.52
CA LEU A 49 -8.65 12.40 12.26
C LEU A 49 -9.67 11.27 12.43
N SER A 50 -9.29 10.03 12.16
CA SER A 50 -10.11 8.84 12.44
C SER A 50 -9.87 8.25 13.83
N ASN A 51 -9.23 8.97 14.75
CA ASN A 51 -8.90 8.50 16.11
C ASN A 51 -8.08 7.18 16.16
N LEU A 52 -7.30 6.91 15.11
CA LEU A 52 -6.41 5.76 15.02
C LEU A 52 -4.98 6.14 15.44
N ASN A 53 -4.42 5.39 16.38
CA ASN A 53 -3.02 5.54 16.75
C ASN A 53 -2.13 4.80 15.75
N TYR A 54 -1.31 5.54 15.01
CA TYR A 54 -0.33 4.99 14.07
C TYR A 54 0.59 3.93 14.68
N GLN A 55 0.88 4.00 15.99
CA GLN A 55 1.72 3.00 16.69
C GLN A 55 1.07 1.61 16.76
N LYS A 56 -0.25 1.49 16.52
CA LYS A 56 -0.96 0.20 16.43
C LYS A 56 -0.84 -0.45 15.05
N ILE A 57 -0.26 0.24 14.07
CA ILE A 57 0.06 -0.33 12.76
C ILE A 57 1.28 -1.23 12.96
N SER A 58 1.07 -2.53 12.79
CA SER A 58 2.08 -3.57 13.00
C SER A 58 2.65 -4.11 11.69
N ALA A 59 1.98 -3.84 10.57
CA ALA A 59 2.40 -4.25 9.25
C ALA A 59 1.90 -3.25 8.20
N ILE A 60 2.65 -3.12 7.11
CA ILE A 60 2.32 -2.26 5.98
C ILE A 60 2.57 -3.05 4.70
N ILE A 61 1.58 -3.09 3.80
CA ILE A 61 1.70 -3.74 2.50
C ILE A 61 1.37 -2.74 1.39
N VAL A 62 2.17 -2.75 0.33
CA VAL A 62 2.07 -1.82 -0.80
C VAL A 62 1.93 -2.61 -2.10
N SER A 63 0.80 -2.46 -2.77
CA SER A 63 0.60 -2.84 -4.17
C SER A 63 0.81 -1.59 -5.03
N SER A 64 1.49 -1.74 -6.17
CA SER A 64 1.66 -0.61 -7.09
C SER A 64 1.75 -1.05 -8.53
N VAL A 65 0.95 -0.39 -9.37
CA VAL A 65 1.11 -0.41 -10.83
C VAL A 65 1.84 0.85 -11.32
N ALA A 66 2.04 1.83 -10.45
CA ALA A 66 2.59 3.14 -10.77
C ALA A 66 4.02 3.27 -10.22
N SER A 67 5.00 2.88 -11.05
CA SER A 67 6.44 3.13 -10.94
C SER A 67 7.18 2.71 -9.66
N ALA A 68 8.38 2.14 -9.82
CA ALA A 68 9.29 1.76 -8.73
C ALA A 68 9.67 2.94 -7.80
N GLN A 69 9.61 4.17 -8.31
CA GLN A 69 9.89 5.38 -7.52
C GLN A 69 8.87 5.58 -6.39
N LEU A 70 7.57 5.39 -6.67
CA LEU A 70 6.55 5.56 -5.64
C LEU A 70 6.68 4.49 -4.55
N ASN A 71 7.00 3.25 -4.92
CA ASN A 71 7.24 2.17 -3.96
C ASN A 71 8.33 2.57 -2.96
N PHE A 72 9.45 3.08 -3.47
CA PHE A 72 10.55 3.54 -2.63
C PHE A 72 10.15 4.70 -1.70
N THR A 73 9.37 5.67 -2.19
CA THR A 73 8.88 6.78 -1.37
C THR A 73 7.97 6.29 -0.25
N PHE A 74 7.05 5.36 -0.54
CA PHE A 74 6.15 4.78 0.46
C PHE A 74 6.90 3.92 1.48
N GLN A 75 7.93 3.16 1.06
CA GLN A 75 8.80 2.42 1.98
C GLN A 75 9.52 3.37 2.95
N LYS A 76 10.16 4.42 2.43
CA LYS A 76 10.83 5.42 3.27
C LYS A 76 9.89 6.12 4.24
N MET A 77 8.69 6.46 3.80
CA MET A 77 7.68 7.06 4.65
C MET A 77 7.27 6.11 5.77
N SER A 78 7.04 4.85 5.43
CA SER A 78 6.62 3.81 6.37
C SER A 78 7.65 3.63 7.49
N GLU A 79 8.93 3.53 7.12
CA GLU A 79 10.02 3.38 8.09
C GLU A 79 10.17 4.63 8.97
N LYS A 80 10.20 5.82 8.35
CA LYS A 80 10.48 7.07 9.06
C LYS A 80 9.33 7.54 9.96
N TYR A 81 8.09 7.38 9.52
CA TYR A 81 6.93 8.01 10.16
C TYR A 81 5.98 7.03 10.84
N LEU A 82 6.00 5.76 10.44
CA LEU A 82 5.18 4.70 11.03
C LEU A 82 6.02 3.68 11.80
N GLY A 83 7.35 3.68 11.64
CA GLY A 83 8.26 2.78 12.34
C GLY A 83 8.17 1.33 11.85
N GLN A 84 7.62 1.10 10.66
CA GLN A 84 7.43 -0.23 10.07
C GLN A 84 7.96 -0.24 8.63
N SER A 85 8.68 -1.29 8.25
CA SER A 85 9.06 -1.48 6.83
C SER A 85 7.86 -1.99 6.04
N ALA A 86 7.62 -1.38 4.88
CA ALA A 86 6.53 -1.79 4.00
C ALA A 86 6.94 -2.96 3.09
N THR A 87 6.13 -4.01 3.08
CA THR A 87 6.24 -5.10 2.12
C THR A 87 5.67 -4.64 0.78
N VAL A 88 6.51 -4.58 -0.24
CA VAL A 88 6.08 -4.23 -1.60
C VAL A 88 5.73 -5.51 -2.34
N VAL A 89 4.52 -5.53 -2.87
CA VAL A 89 3.97 -6.59 -3.70
C VAL A 89 4.36 -6.29 -5.14
N ASP A 90 5.16 -7.18 -5.73
CA ASP A 90 5.54 -7.14 -7.14
C ASP A 90 5.25 -8.47 -7.84
N SER A 91 5.64 -8.60 -9.12
CA SER A 91 5.43 -9.83 -9.90
C SER A 91 6.19 -11.06 -9.36
N THR A 92 7.10 -10.87 -8.41
CA THR A 92 7.88 -11.94 -7.78
C THR A 92 7.35 -12.33 -6.40
N PHE A 93 6.37 -11.59 -5.88
CA PHE A 93 5.72 -11.90 -4.62
C PHE A 93 5.00 -13.26 -4.70
N ASP A 94 5.13 -14.09 -3.66
CA ASP A 94 4.42 -15.36 -3.61
C ASP A 94 2.97 -15.13 -3.19
N PHE A 95 2.09 -15.09 -4.17
CA PHE A 95 0.65 -14.94 -3.97
C PHE A 95 -0.05 -16.26 -3.62
N GLY A 96 0.66 -17.40 -3.56
CA GLY A 96 0.04 -18.72 -3.44
C GLY A 96 -0.81 -19.12 -4.67
N LEU A 97 -0.67 -18.39 -5.79
CA LEU A 97 -1.41 -18.59 -7.03
C LEU A 97 -0.47 -19.00 -8.18
N GLN A 98 -0.91 -19.95 -8.99
CA GLN A 98 -0.19 -20.31 -10.22
C GLN A 98 -0.55 -19.33 -11.36
N ILE A 99 0.37 -18.42 -11.69
CA ILE A 99 0.21 -17.48 -12.81
C ILE A 99 0.52 -18.19 -14.14
N LYS A 100 -0.50 -18.42 -14.98
CA LYS A 100 -0.37 -19.08 -16.30
C LYS A 100 -0.11 -18.13 -17.47
N TYR A 101 0.02 -16.82 -17.22
CA TYR A 101 0.35 -15.82 -18.26
C TYR A 101 1.79 -16.01 -18.76
N ASN A 102 2.05 -15.69 -20.04
CA ASN A 102 3.38 -15.74 -20.63
C ASN A 102 3.73 -14.41 -21.35
N PRO A 103 4.71 -13.63 -20.85
CA PRO A 103 5.43 -13.83 -19.58
C PRO A 103 4.52 -13.54 -18.36
N PRO A 104 4.73 -14.16 -17.19
CA PRO A 104 3.91 -13.89 -15.99
C PRO A 104 3.85 -12.41 -15.59
N SER A 105 4.91 -11.66 -15.87
CA SER A 105 4.99 -10.20 -15.66
C SER A 105 4.05 -9.37 -16.53
N SER A 106 3.40 -9.96 -17.54
CA SER A 106 2.40 -9.28 -18.36
C SER A 106 1.06 -9.08 -17.63
N LEU A 107 0.85 -9.80 -16.52
CA LEU A 107 -0.31 -9.60 -15.67
C LEU A 107 -0.02 -8.48 -14.66
N GLY A 108 -0.84 -7.43 -14.69
CA GLY A 108 -0.75 -6.34 -13.71
C GLY A 108 -0.98 -6.83 -12.28
N ILE A 109 -0.19 -6.30 -11.33
CA ILE A 109 -0.28 -6.65 -9.90
C ILE A 109 -1.67 -6.35 -9.33
N ASP A 110 -2.32 -5.28 -9.81
CA ASP A 110 -3.70 -4.92 -9.49
C ASP A 110 -4.68 -6.08 -9.72
N ARG A 111 -4.50 -6.82 -10.82
CA ARG A 111 -5.34 -7.98 -11.15
C ARG A 111 -5.03 -9.19 -10.27
N ILE A 112 -3.76 -9.38 -9.90
CA ILE A 112 -3.35 -10.47 -9.01
C ILE A 112 -3.92 -10.24 -7.61
N VAL A 113 -3.77 -9.02 -7.07
CA VAL A 113 -4.31 -8.64 -5.77
C VAL A 113 -5.84 -8.76 -5.76
N ALA A 114 -6.52 -8.31 -6.81
CA ALA A 114 -7.95 -8.48 -6.95
C ALA A 114 -8.39 -9.96 -6.99
N ALA A 115 -7.60 -10.84 -7.62
CA ALA A 115 -7.88 -12.27 -7.67
C ALA A 115 -7.63 -12.97 -6.33
N VAL A 116 -6.62 -12.54 -5.55
CA VAL A 116 -6.36 -13.08 -4.20
C VAL A 116 -7.45 -12.65 -3.21
N GLY A 117 -7.97 -11.44 -3.36
CA GLY A 117 -9.01 -10.90 -2.47
C GLY A 117 -10.44 -11.33 -2.80
N ALA A 118 -10.66 -12.07 -3.90
CA ALA A 118 -11.98 -12.56 -4.34
C ALA A 118 -12.28 -13.96 -3.78
#